data_AF-A0A844FER6-F1
#
_entry.id   AF-A0A844FER6-F1
#
_cell.length_a   1.000
_cell.length_b   1.000
_cell.length_c   1.000
_cell.angle_alpha   90.00
_cell.angle_beta   90.00
_cell.angle_gamma   90.00
#
_symmetry.space_group_name_H-M   'P 1'
#
loop_
_entity.id
_entity.type
_entity.pdbx_description
1 polymer ?
#
loop_
_entity_poly.entity_id
_entity_poly.type
_entity_poly.pdbx_seq_one_letter_code
_entity_poly.pdbx_strand_id
1 'polypeptide(L)' 'MKLLTGFAVINNRNGKMISYTYDTVDEKGSLKDSNKKESFVVLENEEELKTAVEGLEQLVENRMNEED' A
#
# COMPACT_ATOMS: atom_id res chain seq x y z
N MET A 1 -12.73 7.02 10.99
CA MET A 1 -12.24 5.85 10.23
C MET A 1 -11.20 6.32 9.21
N LYS A 2 -10.16 5.52 8.93
CA LYS A 2 -9.20 5.78 7.84
C LYS A 2 -9.66 5.07 6.57
N LEU A 3 -9.63 5.76 5.43
CA LEU A 3 -9.97 5.24 4.11
C LEU A 3 -8.73 5.29 3.23
N LEU A 4 -8.21 4.11 2.85
CA LEU A 4 -7.08 4.02 1.93
C LEU A 4 -7.51 4.54 0.55
N THR A 5 -6.78 5.53 0.03
CA THR A 5 -7.08 6.15 -1.27
C THR A 5 -6.05 5.82 -2.34
N GLY A 6 -4.87 5.35 -1.94
CA GLY A 6 -3.83 4.92 -2.85
C GLY A 6 -2.66 4.30 -2.10
N PHE A 7 -1.89 3.47 -2.79
CA PHE A 7 -0.64 2.94 -2.26
C PHE A 7 0.33 2.61 -3.38
N ALA A 8 1.60 2.47 -3.03
CA ALA A 8 2.69 2.04 -3.89
C ALA A 8 3.67 1.17 -3.12
N VAL A 9 4.14 0.11 -3.76
CA VAL A 9 5.29 -0.67 -3.32
C VAL A 9 6.54 -0.07 -3.95
N ILE A 10 7.51 0.32 -3.13
CA ILE A 10 8.74 1.02 -3.55
C ILE A 10 9.93 0.17 -3.14
N ASN A 11 10.69 -0.30 -4.12
CA ASN A 11 11.98 -0.95 -3.90
C ASN A 11 13.06 0.12 -3.70
N ASN A 12 13.62 0.23 -2.50
CA ASN A 12 14.66 1.19 -2.17
C ASN A 12 15.93 0.49 -1.63
N ARG A 13 16.99 1.26 -1.34
CA ARG A 13 18.27 0.72 -0.85
C ARG A 13 18.15 -0.07 0.46
N ASN A 14 17.15 0.23 1.27
CA ASN A 14 16.91 -0.38 2.58
C ASN A 14 15.88 -1.53 2.52
N GLY A 15 15.45 -1.94 1.33
CA GLY A 15 14.45 -2.99 1.12
C GLY A 15 13.15 -2.47 0.53
N LYS A 16 12.07 -3.22 0.73
CA LYS A 16 10.72 -2.85 0.27
C LYS A 16 10.10 -1.81 1.21
N MET A 17 9.48 -0.79 0.66
CA MET A 17 8.75 0.25 1.40
C MET A 17 7.33 0.37 0.85
N ILE A 18 6.35 0.51 1.74
CA ILE A 18 4.98 0.83 1.36
C ILE A 18 4.77 2.32 1.60
N SER A 19 4.39 3.03 0.55
CA SER A 19 3.90 4.41 0.63
C SER A 19 2.41 4.40 0.36
N TYR A 20 1.61 5.04 1.21
CA TYR A 20 0.16 5.06 1.05
C TYR A 20 -0.44 6.42 1.36
N THR A 21 -1.61 6.66 0.76
CA THR A 21 -2.44 7.82 1.03
C THR A 21 -3.77 7.39 1.62
N TYR A 22 -4.29 8.17 2.56
CA TYR A 22 -5.60 7.93 3.14
C TYR A 22 -6.33 9.22 3.47
N ASP A 23 -7.64 9.11 3.50
CA ASP A 23 -8.54 10.11 4.04
C ASP A 23 -9.03 9.70 5.42
N THR A 24 -9.41 10.65 6.26
CA THR A 24 -10.09 10.38 7.53
C THR A 24 -11.53 10.85 7.44
N VAL A 25 -12.44 9.97 7.83
CA VAL A 25 -13.88 10.27 7.87
C VAL A 25 -14.43 10.11 9.28
N ASP A 26 -15.50 10.83 9.58
CA ASP A 26 -16.28 10.66 10.80
C ASP A 26 -17.18 9.40 10.75
N GLU A 27 -17.90 9.14 11.84
CA GLU A 27 -18.80 7.98 11.95
C GLU A 27 -19.99 8.03 10.98
N LYS A 28 -20.29 9.21 10.44
CA LYS A 28 -21.36 9.44 9.47
C LYS A 28 -20.84 9.42 8.02
N GLY A 29 -19.54 9.15 7.82
CA GLY A 29 -18.89 9.12 6.51
C GLY A 29 -18.47 10.49 5.98
N SER A 30 -18.56 11.56 6.78
CA SER A 30 -18.13 12.89 6.37
C SER A 30 -16.61 13.02 6.43
N LEU A 31 -16.02 13.65 5.41
CA LEU A 31 -14.59 13.89 5.33
C LEU A 31 -14.12 14.85 6.45
N LYS A 32 -13.16 14.41 7.26
CA LYS A 32 -12.47 15.23 8.27
C LYS A 32 -11.12 15.74 7.76
N ASP A 33 -10.40 14.91 7.03
CA ASP A 33 -9.06 15.21 6.53
C ASP A 33 -8.81 14.36 5.29
N SER A 34 -7.99 14.85 4.37
CA SER A 34 -7.78 14.19 3.08
C SER A 34 -6.32 14.19 2.67
N ASN A 35 -5.94 13.21 1.85
CA ASN A 35 -4.64 13.09 1.23
C ASN A 35 -3.49 13.05 2.26
N LYS A 36 -3.74 12.39 3.41
CA LYS A 36 -2.69 12.09 4.37
C LYS A 36 -1.75 11.07 3.74
N LYS A 37 -0.46 11.36 3.75
CA LYS A 37 0.58 10.50 3.17
C LYS A 37 1.45 9.95 4.29
N GLU A 38 1.60 8.63 4.31
CA GLU A 38 2.45 7.92 5.24
C GLU A 38 3.22 6.83 4.49
N SER A 39 4.30 6.36 5.10
CA SER A 39 5.11 5.27 4.55
C SER A 39 5.80 4.50 5.66
N PHE A 40 6.02 3.20 5.45
CA PHE A 40 6.84 2.37 6.33
C PHE A 40 7.69 1.39 5.52
N VAL A 41 8.81 0.96 6.12
CA VAL A 41 9.68 -0.08 5.57
C VAL A 41 9.11 -1.44 5.97
N VAL A 42 9.06 -2.36 5.00
CA VAL A 42 8.69 -3.76 5.26
C VAL A 42 9.90 -4.44 5.89
N LEU A 43 9.76 -4.87 7.14
CA LEU A 43 10.84 -5.53 7.86
C LEU A 43 10.82 -7.04 7.57
N GLU A 44 12.01 -7.65 7.50
CA GLU A 44 12.15 -9.09 7.22
C GLU A 44 11.49 -10.00 8.26
N ASN A 45 11.27 -9.51 9.49
CA ASN A 45 10.62 -10.28 10.55
C ASN A 45 9.08 -10.19 10.52
N GLU A 46 8.48 -9.46 9.56
CA GLU A 46 7.03 -9.32 9.39
C GLU A 46 6.55 -10.18 8.21
N GLU A 47 6.59 -11.50 8.38
CA GLU A 47 6.34 -12.48 7.30
C GLU A 47 4.96 -12.32 6.62
N GLU A 48 3.91 -12.02 7.38
CA GLU A 48 2.56 -11.81 6.85
C GLU A 48 2.51 -10.60 5.90
N LEU A 49 3.15 -9.50 6.30
CA LEU A 49 3.20 -8.28 5.51
C LEU A 49 4.04 -8.50 4.24
N LYS A 50 5.18 -9.19 4.36
CA LYS A 50 6.03 -9.54 3.23
C LYS A 50 5.28 -10.39 2.19
N THR A 51 4.60 -11.43 2.65
CA THR A 51 3.77 -12.30 1.79
C THR A 51 2.70 -11.50 1.06
N ALA A 52 2.02 -10.58 1.75
CA ALA A 52 1.01 -9.72 1.14
C ALA A 52 1.59 -8.80 0.04
N VAL A 53 2.78 -8.22 0.29
CA VAL A 53 3.46 -7.35 -0.68
C VAL A 53 3.90 -8.13 -1.92
N GLU A 54 4.47 -9.32 -1.74
CA GLU A 54 4.87 -10.19 -2.85
C GLU A 54 3.66 -10.62 -3.70
N GLY A 55 2.54 -10.94 -3.06
CA GLY A 55 1.29 -11.24 -3.78
C GLY A 55 0.80 -10.06 -4.63
N LEU A 56 0.91 -8.83 -4.13
CA LEU A 56 0.55 -7.62 -4.89
C LEU A 56 1.48 -7.41 -6.08
N GLU A 57 2.79 -7.61 -5.91
CA GLU A 57 3.77 -7.52 -6.99
C GLU A 57 3.47 -8.55 -8.09
N GLN A 58 3.18 -9.79 -7.72
CA GLN A 58 2.84 -10.85 -8.67
C GLN A 58 1.54 -10.54 -9.45
N LEU A 59 0.52 -10.00 -8.78
CA LEU A 59 -0.72 -9.59 -9.45
C LEU A 59 -0.47 -8.53 -10.52
N VAL A 60 0.39 -7.55 -10.21
CA VAL A 60 0.77 -6.50 -11.17
C VAL A 60 1.59 -7.08 -12.32
N GLU A 61 2.57 -7.94 -12.04
CA GLU A 61 3.39 -8.60 -13.06
C GLU A 61 2.53 -9.44 -14.02
N ASN A 62 1.60 -10.24 -13.48
CA ASN A 62 0.67 -11.02 -14.29
C ASN A 62 -0.17 -10.12 -15.19
N ARG A 63 -0.70 -9.01 -14.66
CA ARG A 63 -1.47 -8.04 -15.44
C ARG A 63 -0.65 -7.36 -16.53
N MET A 64 0.64 -7.12 -16.30
CA MET A 64 1.55 -6.55 -17.30
C MET A 64 1.89 -7.53 -18.42
N ASN A 65 1.93 -8.83 -18.10
CA ASN A 65 2.31 -9.90 -19.01
C ASN A 65 1.11 -10.67 -19.57
N GLU A 66 -0.12 -10.23 -19.31
CA GLU A 66 -1.30 -10.74 -20.01
C GLU A 66 -1.13 -10.40 -21.50
N GLU A 67 -0.88 -11.42 -22.33
CA GLU A 67 -0.96 -11.30 -23.79
C GLU A 67 -2.45 -11.11 -24.16
N ASP A 68 -2.74 -10.10 -25.01
CA ASP A 68 -4.09 -9.79 -25.53
C ASP A 68 -4.74 -10.97 -26.30
#